data_AF-H3ZMB1-F1
#
_entry.id   AF-H3ZMB1-F1
#
_cell.length_a   1.000
_cell.length_b   1.000
_cell.length_c   1.000
_cell.angle_alpha   90.00
_cell.angle_beta   90.00
_cell.angle_gamma   90.00
#
_symmetry.space_group_name_H-M   'P 1'
#
loop_
_entity.id
_entity.type
_entity.pdbx_description
1 polymer ?
#
loop_
_entity_poly.entity_id
_entity_poly.type
_entity_poly.pdbx_seq_one_letter_code
_entity_poly.pdbx_strand_id
1 'polypeptide(L)'
;MKKLVGNVMLTAGLITGAIASARNPPLWFAVGGALFIMGAGIVLRRQGEKEELHRNITKGEGGEVELKKILENALTEIETVIKEKETDLEKARKRLGKVLETLETFAEKAQPLRIKGIKFYGEIMTSFSKAERHLNRAWSAYADGYIREGDTYLESGYAQLRETSKLLKSKS
;
A
#
# COMPACT_ATOMS: atom_id res chain seq x y z
N MET A 1 -0.78 15.95 15.95
CA MET A 1 0.23 16.82 16.60
C MET A 1 1.52 16.09 16.97
N LYS A 2 1.48 14.93 17.64
CA LYS A 2 2.70 14.20 18.07
C LYS A 2 3.71 13.91 16.95
N LYS A 3 3.23 13.57 15.75
CA LYS A 3 4.07 13.37 14.54
C LYS A 3 4.83 14.63 14.12
N LEU A 4 4.14 15.77 14.09
CA LEU A 4 4.74 17.06 13.76
C LEU A 4 5.79 17.45 14.81
N VAL A 5 5.46 17.32 16.09
CA VAL A 5 6.38 17.57 17.20
C VAL A 5 7.61 16.68 17.10
N GLY A 6 7.43 15.39 16.83
CA GLY A 6 8.53 14.44 16.63
C GLY A 6 9.45 14.83 15.46
N ASN A 7 8.88 15.30 14.34
CA ASN A 7 9.67 15.78 13.19
C ASN A 7 10.49 17.03 13.54
N VAL A 8 9.91 17.99 14.26
CA VAL A 8 10.61 19.20 14.68
C VAL A 8 11.78 18.84 15.61
N MET A 9 11.57 17.94 16.56
CA MET A 9 12.62 17.47 17.47
C MET A 9 13.76 16.76 16.74
N LEU A 10 13.45 15.92 15.74
CA LEU A 10 14.45 15.26 14.91
C LEU A 10 15.34 16.27 14.18
N THR A 11 14.73 17.24 13.50
CA THR A 11 15.46 18.27 12.76
C THR A 11 16.30 19.15 13.68
N ALA A 12 15.73 19.59 14.82
CA ALA A 12 16.44 20.41 15.80
C ALA A 12 17.63 19.67 16.41
N GLY A 13 17.44 18.39 16.79
CA GLY A 13 18.51 17.55 17.32
C GLY A 13 19.61 17.29 16.30
N LEU A 14 19.27 17.04 15.03
CA LEU A 14 20.25 16.85 13.96
C LEU A 14 21.12 18.10 13.75
N ILE A 15 20.49 19.27 13.61
CA ILE A 15 21.20 20.55 13.39
C ILE A 15 22.10 20.85 14.59
N THR A 16 21.57 20.74 15.80
CA THR A 16 22.33 21.02 17.04
C THR A 16 23.51 20.06 17.20
N GLY A 17 23.29 18.77 16.94
CA GLY A 17 24.34 17.77 17.00
C GLY A 17 25.46 18.02 15.99
N ALA A 18 25.11 18.38 14.75
CA ALA A 18 26.08 18.70 13.70
C ALA A 18 26.92 19.95 14.03
N ILE A 19 26.29 21.01 14.54
CA ILE A 19 27.01 22.23 14.96
C ILE A 19 27.93 21.93 16.15
N ALA A 20 27.46 21.15 17.12
CA ALA A 20 28.23 20.83 18.33
C ALA A 20 29.42 19.90 18.05
N SER A 21 29.29 18.96 17.12
CA SER A 21 30.35 18.02 16.76
C SER A 21 31.42 18.64 15.86
N ALA A 22 31.06 19.64 15.04
CA ALA A 22 31.98 20.31 14.13
C ALA A 22 32.98 21.27 14.84
N ARG A 23 32.79 21.55 16.14
CA ARG A 23 33.71 22.41 16.90
C ARG A 23 34.98 21.67 17.34
N ASN A 24 36.07 22.40 17.55
CA ASN A 24 37.32 21.87 18.09
C ASN A 24 37.74 22.63 19.38
N PRO A 25 37.70 22.00 20.57
CA PRO A 25 37.20 20.64 20.81
C PRO A 25 35.67 20.55 20.66
N PRO A 26 35.12 19.35 20.34
CA PRO A 26 33.67 19.15 20.25
C PRO A 26 32.95 19.39 21.57
N LEU A 27 31.73 19.93 21.49
CA LEU A 27 30.86 20.12 22.65
C LEU A 27 30.12 18.81 22.96
N TRP A 28 30.80 17.85 23.58
CA TRP A 28 30.29 16.50 23.84
C TRP A 28 28.95 16.47 24.59
N PHE A 29 28.73 17.36 25.57
CA PHE A 29 27.44 17.46 26.26
C PHE A 29 26.30 17.88 25.33
N ALA A 30 26.55 18.83 24.41
CA ALA A 30 25.56 19.26 23.44
C ALA A 30 25.28 18.17 22.39
N VAL A 31 26.28 17.38 22.01
CA VAL A 31 26.09 16.18 21.17
C VAL A 31 25.22 15.15 21.88
N GLY A 32 25.49 14.86 23.16
CA GLY A 32 24.66 13.95 23.97
C GLY A 32 23.21 14.42 24.10
N GLY A 33 23.00 15.70 24.38
CA GLY A 33 21.66 16.30 24.44
C GLY A 33 20.93 16.25 23.09
N ALA A 34 21.62 16.52 21.99
CA ALA A 34 21.08 16.42 20.64
C ALA A 34 20.62 14.98 20.29
N LEU A 35 21.41 13.97 20.66
CA LEU A 35 21.05 12.56 20.50
C LEU A 35 19.80 12.20 21.31
N PHE A 36 19.70 12.69 22.55
CA PHE A 36 18.52 12.47 23.38
C PHE A 36 17.24 13.09 22.77
N ILE A 37 17.33 14.35 22.30
CA ILE A 37 16.22 15.04 21.63
C ILE A 37 15.78 14.26 20.38
N MET A 38 16.74 13.79 19.57
CA MET A 38 16.42 12.95 18.41
C MET A 38 15.72 11.65 18.84
N GLY A 39 16.22 10.96 19.86
CA GLY A 39 15.61 9.73 20.38
C GLY A 39 14.16 9.95 20.83
N ALA A 40 13.89 11.02 21.60
CA ALA A 40 12.55 11.40 22.01
C ALA A 40 11.65 11.75 20.79
N GLY A 41 12.21 12.45 19.79
CA GLY A 41 11.54 12.77 18.53
C GLY A 41 11.09 11.52 17.76
N ILE A 42 11.94 10.48 17.67
CA ILE A 42 11.58 9.19 17.06
C ILE A 42 10.37 8.56 17.78
N VAL A 43 10.40 8.53 19.11
CA VAL A 43 9.33 7.92 19.91
C VAL A 43 8.01 8.67 19.70
N LEU A 44 8.00 10.00 19.79
CA LEU A 44 6.80 10.82 19.57
C LEU A 44 6.28 10.72 18.14
N ARG A 45 7.17 10.66 17.14
CA ARG A 45 6.78 10.45 15.75
C ARG A 45 6.10 9.11 15.57
N ARG A 46 6.68 8.03 16.10
CA ARG A 46 6.10 6.67 16.05
C ARG A 46 4.74 6.59 16.72
N GLN A 47 4.57 7.26 17.87
CA GLN A 47 3.27 7.34 18.54
C GLN A 47 2.24 8.10 17.68
N GLY A 48 2.63 9.22 17.08
CA GLY A 48 1.75 9.99 16.21
C GLY A 48 1.30 9.22 14.96
N GLU A 49 2.20 8.46 14.33
CA GLU A 49 1.86 7.58 13.20
C GLU A 49 0.88 6.47 13.62
N LYS A 50 1.08 5.84 14.78
CA LYS A 50 0.14 4.85 15.31
C LYS A 50 -1.24 5.47 15.59
N GLU A 51 -1.30 6.67 16.15
CA GLU A 51 -2.56 7.36 16.43
C GLU A 51 -3.31 7.78 15.16
N GLU A 52 -2.61 8.28 14.14
CA GLU A 52 -3.22 8.57 12.82
C GLU A 52 -3.83 7.31 12.22
N LEU A 53 -3.10 6.20 12.28
CA LEU A 53 -3.53 4.93 11.73
C LEU A 53 -4.73 4.34 12.50
N HIS A 54 -4.75 4.44 13.82
CA HIS A 54 -5.90 4.04 14.64
C HIS A 54 -7.13 4.91 14.36
N ARG A 55 -6.96 6.23 14.22
CA ARG A 55 -8.06 7.14 13.86
C ARG A 55 -8.69 6.82 12.51
N ASN A 56 -7.89 6.47 11.50
CA ASN A 56 -8.40 6.09 10.18
C ASN A 56 -9.27 4.83 10.25
N ILE A 57 -8.85 3.82 11.03
CA ILE A 57 -9.67 2.63 11.31
C ILE A 57 -10.97 3.01 12.04
N THR A 58 -10.91 3.90 13.03
CA THR A 58 -12.12 4.27 13.81
C THR A 58 -13.15 5.02 12.95
N LYS A 59 -12.71 5.65 11.87
CA LYS A 59 -13.57 6.30 10.87
C LYS A 59 -14.15 5.33 9.83
N GLY A 60 -13.75 4.05 9.86
CA GLY A 60 -14.16 3.07 8.84
C GLY A 60 -13.52 3.30 7.46
N GLU A 61 -12.49 4.14 7.37
CA GLU A 61 -11.72 4.38 6.16
C GLU A 61 -10.57 3.37 6.10
N GLY A 62 -10.77 2.28 5.36
CA GLY A 62 -9.83 1.19 5.25
C GLY A 62 -9.91 0.19 6.41
N GLY A 63 -9.39 -1.01 6.15
CA GLY A 63 -9.48 -2.14 7.06
C GLY A 63 -9.78 -3.43 6.32
N GLU A 64 -9.53 -4.57 6.96
CA GLU A 64 -9.61 -5.87 6.29
C GLU A 64 -10.98 -6.19 5.69
N VAL A 65 -12.06 -5.75 6.35
CA VAL A 65 -13.43 -6.00 5.87
C VAL A 65 -13.68 -5.26 4.55
N GLU A 66 -13.30 -3.98 4.49
CA GLU A 66 -13.47 -3.18 3.27
C GLU A 66 -12.56 -3.68 2.14
N LEU A 67 -11.30 -3.99 2.45
CA LEU A 67 -10.35 -4.53 1.49
C LEU A 67 -10.78 -5.89 0.95
N LYS A 68 -11.36 -6.75 1.80
CA LYS A 68 -11.97 -8.02 1.37
C LYS A 68 -13.11 -7.77 0.40
N LYS A 69 -14.02 -6.83 0.71
CA LYS A 69 -15.14 -6.48 -0.16
C LYS A 69 -14.67 -5.97 -1.52
N ILE A 70 -13.65 -5.11 -1.55
CA ILE A 70 -13.07 -4.60 -2.79
C ILE A 70 -12.51 -5.76 -3.64
N LEU A 71 -11.73 -6.67 -3.03
CA LEU A 71 -11.18 -7.83 -3.74
C LEU A 71 -12.26 -8.80 -4.22
N GLU A 72 -13.29 -9.08 -3.42
CA GLU A 72 -14.39 -9.97 -3.80
C GLU A 72 -15.21 -9.41 -4.96
N ASN A 73 -15.48 -8.10 -4.95
CA ASN A 73 -16.12 -7.42 -6.06
C ASN A 73 -15.25 -7.48 -7.32
N ALA A 74 -13.96 -7.15 -7.22
CA ALA A 74 -13.04 -7.20 -8.35
C ALA A 74 -12.93 -8.61 -8.95
N LEU A 75 -12.85 -9.65 -8.11
CA LEU A 75 -12.82 -11.04 -8.56
C LEU A 75 -14.09 -11.43 -9.33
N THR A 76 -15.27 -11.03 -8.83
CA THR A 76 -16.56 -11.29 -9.49
C THR A 76 -16.65 -10.56 -10.84
N GLU A 77 -16.17 -9.33 -10.90
CA GLU A 77 -16.12 -8.56 -12.15
C GLU A 77 -15.13 -9.17 -13.16
N ILE A 78 -13.98 -9.67 -12.72
CA ILE A 78 -13.03 -10.37 -13.61
C ILE A 78 -13.64 -11.68 -14.15
N GLU A 79 -14.39 -12.43 -13.34
CA GLU A 79 -15.13 -13.60 -13.84
C GLU A 79 -16.11 -13.23 -14.96
N THR A 80 -16.69 -12.02 -14.87
CA THR A 80 -17.56 -11.50 -15.93
C THR A 80 -16.75 -11.08 -17.16
N VAL A 81 -15.58 -10.45 -17.00
CA VAL A 81 -14.64 -10.16 -18.09
C VAL A 81 -14.24 -11.43 -18.84
N ILE A 82 -13.95 -12.52 -18.12
CA ILE A 82 -13.56 -13.82 -18.70
C ILE A 82 -14.66 -14.37 -19.60
N LYS A 83 -15.94 -14.18 -19.26
CA LYS A 83 -17.08 -14.61 -20.09
C LYS A 83 -17.35 -13.65 -21.24
N GLU A 84 -17.29 -12.34 -20.98
CA GLU A 84 -17.59 -11.31 -21.98
C GLU A 84 -16.57 -11.31 -23.12
N LYS A 85 -15.28 -11.60 -22.84
CA LYS A 85 -14.21 -11.58 -23.86
C LYS A 85 -14.41 -12.54 -25.03
N GLU A 86 -15.18 -13.61 -24.83
CA GLU A 86 -15.49 -14.60 -25.87
C GLU A 86 -16.46 -14.05 -26.93
N THR A 87 -17.25 -13.05 -26.57
CA THR A 87 -18.32 -12.50 -27.44
C THR A 87 -18.05 -11.06 -27.86
N ASP A 88 -17.50 -10.24 -26.96
CA ASP A 88 -17.25 -8.83 -27.19
C ASP A 88 -15.98 -8.40 -26.43
N LEU A 89 -14.86 -8.39 -27.15
CA LEU A 89 -13.55 -8.05 -26.60
C LEU A 89 -13.48 -6.59 -26.12
N GLU A 90 -14.12 -5.66 -26.83
CA GLU A 90 -14.07 -4.24 -26.46
C GLU A 90 -14.88 -3.97 -25.19
N LYS A 91 -16.04 -4.64 -25.04
CA LYS A 91 -16.81 -4.60 -23.81
C LYS A 91 -16.04 -5.21 -22.64
N ALA A 92 -15.41 -6.37 -22.85
CA ALA A 92 -14.57 -7.01 -21.83
C ALA A 92 -13.41 -6.11 -21.40
N ARG A 93 -12.73 -5.45 -22.35
CA ARG A 93 -11.66 -4.48 -22.09
C ARG A 93 -12.15 -3.27 -21.29
N LYS A 94 -13.29 -2.68 -21.66
CA LYS A 94 -13.89 -1.57 -20.90
C LYS A 94 -14.23 -1.97 -19.47
N ARG A 95 -14.79 -3.17 -19.26
CA ARG A 95 -15.06 -3.69 -17.91
C ARG A 95 -13.77 -3.93 -17.14
N LEU A 96 -12.75 -4.51 -17.76
CA LEU A 96 -11.43 -4.69 -17.12
C LEU A 96 -10.83 -3.33 -16.71
N GLY A 97 -11.03 -2.26 -17.48
CA GLY A 97 -10.65 -0.90 -17.07
C GLY A 97 -11.29 -0.47 -15.76
N LYS A 98 -12.61 -0.69 -15.59
CA LYS A 98 -13.32 -0.40 -14.33
C LYS A 98 -12.85 -1.25 -13.15
N VAL A 99 -12.44 -2.50 -13.43
CA VAL A 99 -11.80 -3.35 -12.41
C VAL A 99 -10.49 -2.71 -11.95
N LEU A 100 -9.65 -2.23 -12.88
CA LEU A 100 -8.39 -1.58 -12.55
C LEU A 100 -8.60 -0.31 -11.70
N GLU A 101 -9.60 0.52 -12.00
CA GLU A 101 -9.98 1.67 -11.16
C GLU A 101 -10.41 1.24 -9.74
N THR A 102 -11.11 0.11 -9.63
CA THR A 102 -11.49 -0.48 -8.33
C THR A 102 -10.27 -0.97 -7.55
N LEU A 103 -9.26 -1.52 -8.24
CA LEU A 103 -8.01 -1.98 -7.63
C LEU A 103 -7.12 -0.81 -7.18
N GLU A 104 -7.16 0.34 -7.86
CA GLU A 104 -6.50 1.57 -7.38
C GLU A 104 -7.04 1.97 -6.00
N THR A 105 -8.36 1.91 -5.82
CA THR A 105 -9.01 2.14 -4.51
C THR A 105 -8.52 1.16 -3.44
N PHE A 106 -8.24 -0.10 -3.80
CA PHE A 106 -7.66 -1.06 -2.86
C PHE A 106 -6.28 -0.61 -2.38
N ALA A 107 -5.40 -0.17 -3.29
CA ALA A 107 -4.04 0.24 -2.96
C ALA A 107 -4.01 1.44 -2.02
N GLU A 108 -4.88 2.44 -2.26
CA GLU A 108 -5.04 3.61 -1.38
C GLU A 108 -5.49 3.21 0.03
N LYS A 109 -6.46 2.31 0.11
CA LYS A 109 -7.08 1.88 1.38
C LYS A 109 -6.29 0.79 2.12
N ALA A 110 -5.20 0.27 1.55
CA ALA A 110 -4.40 -0.79 2.16
C ALA A 110 -3.45 -0.29 3.27
N GLN A 111 -3.18 1.02 3.37
CA GLN A 111 -2.24 1.58 4.36
C GLN A 111 -2.50 1.15 5.83
N PRO A 112 -3.76 1.07 6.32
CA PRO A 112 -4.06 0.62 7.68
C PRO A 112 -3.59 -0.79 8.01
N LEU A 113 -3.36 -1.68 7.03
CA LEU A 113 -2.83 -3.03 7.27
C LEU A 113 -1.43 -3.01 7.93
N ARG A 114 -0.70 -1.89 7.84
CA ARG A 114 0.60 -1.72 8.52
C ARG A 114 0.52 -1.86 10.04
N ILE A 115 -0.67 -1.71 10.65
CA ILE A 115 -0.89 -1.98 12.08
C ILE A 115 -0.62 -3.43 12.44
N LYS A 116 -1.03 -4.37 11.58
CA LYS A 116 -0.76 -5.81 11.74
C LYS A 116 0.70 -6.17 11.45
N GLY A 117 1.52 -5.19 11.06
CA GLY A 117 2.96 -5.31 10.89
C GLY A 117 3.40 -5.05 9.46
N ILE A 118 4.61 -4.47 9.31
CA ILE A 118 5.16 -4.10 7.99
C ILE A 118 5.39 -5.32 7.10
N LYS A 119 5.71 -6.48 7.70
CA LYS A 119 5.84 -7.75 6.99
C LYS A 119 4.51 -8.19 6.38
N PHE A 120 3.43 -8.14 7.16
CA PHE A 120 2.10 -8.52 6.69
C PHE A 120 1.62 -7.60 5.56
N TYR A 121 1.72 -6.29 5.75
CA TYR A 121 1.43 -5.31 4.70
C TYR A 121 2.26 -5.57 3.43
N GLY A 122 3.57 -5.79 3.58
CA GLY A 122 4.47 -6.08 2.47
C GLY A 122 4.11 -7.34 1.70
N GLU A 123 3.73 -8.42 2.39
CA GLU A 123 3.29 -9.67 1.76
C GLU A 123 2.00 -9.46 0.94
N ILE A 124 0.99 -8.79 1.50
CA ILE A 124 -0.27 -8.50 0.81
C ILE A 124 -0.02 -7.61 -0.42
N MET A 125 0.71 -6.51 -0.26
CA MET A 125 0.98 -5.58 -1.36
C MET A 125 1.86 -6.21 -2.45
N THR A 126 2.81 -7.07 -2.08
CA THR A 126 3.63 -7.79 -3.07
C THR A 126 2.79 -8.74 -3.91
N SER A 127 1.85 -9.45 -3.30
CA SER A 127 0.91 -10.32 -4.01
C SER A 127 -0.03 -9.50 -4.91
N PHE A 128 -0.60 -8.43 -4.36
CA PHE A 128 -1.52 -7.53 -5.05
C PHE A 128 -0.87 -6.87 -6.28
N SER A 129 0.31 -6.27 -6.13
CA SER A 129 0.97 -5.55 -7.24
C SER A 129 1.38 -6.47 -8.38
N LYS A 130 1.61 -7.76 -8.13
CA LYS A 130 1.80 -8.74 -9.22
C LYS A 130 0.48 -8.90 -10.00
N ALA A 131 -0.63 -9.12 -9.29
CA ALA A 131 -1.94 -9.30 -9.91
C ALA A 131 -2.33 -8.08 -10.75
N GLU A 132 -2.21 -6.89 -10.18
CA GLU A 132 -2.49 -5.60 -10.84
C GLU A 132 -1.65 -5.42 -12.12
N ARG A 133 -0.35 -5.73 -12.08
CA ARG A 133 0.51 -5.64 -13.28
C ARG A 133 0.07 -6.58 -14.39
N HIS A 134 -0.32 -7.82 -14.04
CA HIS A 134 -0.81 -8.78 -15.02
C HIS A 134 -2.16 -8.32 -15.60
N LEU A 135 -3.09 -7.82 -14.78
CA LEU A 135 -4.36 -7.30 -15.27
C LEU A 135 -4.18 -6.05 -16.16
N ASN A 136 -3.25 -5.16 -15.82
CA ASN A 136 -2.88 -4.04 -16.68
C ASN A 136 -2.32 -4.50 -18.03
N ARG A 137 -1.43 -5.52 -18.04
CA ARG A 137 -0.92 -6.11 -19.28
C ARG A 137 -2.04 -6.73 -20.12
N ALA A 138 -2.99 -7.41 -19.48
CA ALA A 138 -4.15 -7.95 -20.18
C ALA A 138 -4.97 -6.85 -20.84
N TRP A 139 -5.23 -5.75 -20.12
CA TRP A 139 -5.94 -4.59 -20.65
C TRP A 139 -5.23 -3.96 -21.85
N SER A 140 -3.91 -3.74 -21.76
CA SER A 140 -3.11 -3.22 -22.88
C SER A 140 -3.11 -4.16 -24.08
N ALA A 141 -2.90 -5.47 -23.85
CA ALA A 141 -2.91 -6.46 -24.92
C ALA A 141 -4.27 -6.51 -25.65
N TYR A 142 -5.39 -6.38 -24.93
CA TYR A 142 -6.71 -6.28 -25.54
C TYR A 142 -6.91 -4.98 -26.33
N ALA A 143 -6.34 -3.85 -25.88
CA ALA A 143 -6.37 -2.60 -26.63
C ALA A 143 -5.61 -2.71 -27.97
N ASP A 144 -4.51 -3.46 -27.96
CA ASP A 144 -3.64 -3.64 -29.13
C ASP A 144 -4.07 -4.81 -30.03
N GLY A 145 -5.09 -5.57 -29.65
CA GLY A 145 -5.59 -6.73 -30.41
C GLY A 145 -4.81 -8.04 -30.19
N TYR A 146 -3.89 -8.10 -29.23
CA TYR A 146 -3.14 -9.31 -28.86
C TYR A 146 -3.94 -10.23 -27.93
N ILE A 147 -4.99 -10.86 -28.46
CA ILE A 147 -5.99 -11.63 -27.69
C ILE A 147 -5.35 -12.74 -26.83
N ARG A 148 -4.46 -13.55 -27.42
CA ARG A 148 -3.83 -14.68 -26.71
C ARG A 148 -2.96 -14.24 -25.54
N GLU A 149 -2.23 -13.13 -25.71
CA GLU A 149 -1.42 -12.54 -24.65
C GLU A 149 -2.31 -11.95 -23.56
N GLY A 150 -3.36 -11.23 -23.97
CA GLY A 150 -4.36 -10.69 -23.06
C GLY A 150 -5.01 -11.76 -22.19
N ASP A 151 -5.40 -12.89 -22.78
CA ASP A 151 -5.97 -14.03 -22.06
C ASP A 151 -5.00 -14.63 -21.04
N THR A 152 -3.75 -14.85 -21.45
CA THR A 152 -2.71 -15.39 -20.57
C THR A 152 -2.50 -14.49 -19.35
N TYR A 153 -2.43 -13.18 -19.57
CA TYR A 153 -2.26 -12.22 -18.49
C TYR A 153 -3.53 -12.04 -17.65
N LEU A 154 -4.73 -12.13 -18.24
CA LEU A 154 -6.00 -12.07 -17.52
C LEU A 154 -6.12 -13.23 -16.54
N GLU A 155 -5.89 -14.46 -17.01
CA GLU A 155 -5.94 -15.67 -16.17
C GLU A 155 -4.89 -15.61 -15.05
N SER A 156 -3.67 -15.23 -15.39
CA SER A 156 -2.60 -15.11 -14.40
C SER A 156 -2.88 -13.99 -13.38
N GLY A 157 -3.40 -12.85 -13.82
CA GLY A 157 -3.75 -11.74 -12.93
C GLY A 157 -4.89 -12.10 -11.99
N TYR A 158 -5.90 -12.80 -12.52
CA TYR A 158 -7.02 -13.32 -11.75
C TYR A 158 -6.58 -14.33 -10.66
N ALA A 159 -5.71 -15.28 -11.02
CA ALA A 159 -5.17 -16.25 -10.07
C ALA A 159 -4.37 -15.58 -8.94
N GLN A 160 -3.54 -14.58 -9.28
CA GLN A 160 -2.77 -13.82 -8.29
C GLN A 160 -3.64 -12.93 -7.40
N LEU A 161 -4.74 -12.39 -7.94
CA LEU A 161 -5.70 -11.62 -7.15
C LEU A 161 -6.47 -12.53 -6.16
N ARG A 162 -6.82 -13.75 -6.57
CA ARG A 162 -7.37 -14.77 -5.67
C ARG A 162 -6.40 -15.10 -4.54
N GLU A 163 -5.11 -15.21 -4.84
CA GLU A 163 -4.08 -15.45 -3.81
C GLU A 163 -3.98 -14.29 -2.82
N THR A 164 -4.05 -13.05 -3.32
CA THR A 164 -4.10 -11.85 -2.46
C THR A 164 -5.31 -11.88 -1.52
N SER A 165 -6.48 -12.27 -2.02
CA SER A 165 -7.69 -12.44 -1.21
C SER A 165 -7.53 -13.53 -0.16
N LYS A 166 -6.92 -14.67 -0.50
CA LYS A 166 -6.61 -15.75 0.45
C LYS A 166 -5.66 -15.30 1.55
N LEU A 167 -4.57 -14.61 1.21
CA LEU A 167 -3.61 -14.09 2.18
C LEU A 167 -4.27 -13.12 3.16
N LEU A 168 -5.16 -12.26 2.66
CA LEU A 168 -5.93 -11.32 3.48
C LEU A 168 -6.92 -12.06 4.41
N LYS A 169 -7.50 -13.19 3.98
CA LYS A 169 -8.39 -14.03 4.81
C LYS A 169 -7.63 -14.86 5.84
N SER A 170 -6.50 -15.46 5.46
CA SER A 170 -5.72 -16.37 6.31
C SER A 170 -5.06 -15.68 7.52
N LYS A 171 -4.87 -14.37 7.46
CA LYS A 171 -4.19 -13.57 8.50
C LYS A 171 -5.11 -12.54 9.16
N SER A 172 -6.42 -12.69 8.92
CA SER A 172 -7.48 -11.91 9.54
C SER A 172 -7.74 -12.39 10.95
#